data_AF-A0A167P7H8-F1
#
_entry.id   AF-A0A167P7H8-F1
#
_cell.length_a   1.000
_cell.length_b   1.000
_cell.length_c   1.000
_cell.angle_alpha   90.00
_cell.angle_beta   90.00
_cell.angle_gamma   90.00
#
_symmetry.space_group_name_H-M   'P 1'
#
loop_
_entity.id
_entity.type
_entity.pdbx_description
1 polymer ?
#
loop_
_entity_poly.entity_id
_entity_poly.type
_entity_poly.pdbx_seq_one_letter_code
_entity_poly.pdbx_strand_id
1 'polypeptide(L)'
;MFTHNRIDFWSGDIVNFMNGSTPARFLVESFHTMDNSAVFVQGYIVYILEGGQLIGVEVESTSIKLENLLGVGSTPVDVALCYSISPGKVFHLIPRHKSLLEEPHFLKRHELDETGKLIDPKLFYKMRILPIILFTNDTSRN
;
A
#
# COMPACT_ATOMS: atom_id res chain seq x y z
N MET A 1 3.43 -6.18 -2.55
CA MET A 1 3.09 -6.66 -1.20
C MET A 1 4.38 -6.98 -0.47
N PHE A 2 4.49 -6.63 0.81
CA PHE A 2 5.48 -7.18 1.72
C PHE A 2 4.81 -7.67 3.00
N THR A 3 5.23 -8.83 3.49
CA THR A 3 4.76 -9.36 4.77
C THR A 3 5.77 -9.01 5.87
N HIS A 4 5.33 -8.31 6.91
CA HIS A 4 6.14 -8.03 8.09
C HIS A 4 5.28 -8.21 9.35
N ASN A 5 5.83 -8.86 10.39
CA ASN A 5 5.10 -9.20 11.63
C ASN A 5 3.75 -9.89 11.40
N ARG A 6 3.67 -10.79 10.39
CA ARG A 6 2.45 -11.51 9.96
C ARG A 6 1.35 -10.61 9.40
N ILE A 7 1.66 -9.35 9.08
CA ILE A 7 0.76 -8.40 8.42
C ILE A 7 1.22 -8.25 6.97
N ASP A 8 0.28 -8.36 6.03
CA ASP A 8 0.54 -8.13 4.62
C ASP A 8 0.27 -6.65 4.30
N PHE A 9 1.32 -5.93 3.88
CA PHE A 9 1.26 -4.53 3.46
C PHE A 9 1.26 -4.43 1.94
N TRP A 10 0.39 -3.58 1.41
CA TRP A 10 0.17 -3.42 -0.02
C TRP A 10 0.24 -1.96 -0.46
N SER A 11 0.49 -1.76 -1.75
CA SER A 11 0.24 -0.46 -2.38
C SER A 11 -1.23 -0.08 -2.20
N GLY A 12 -1.48 1.18 -1.90
CA GLY A 12 -2.80 1.74 -1.57
C GLY A 12 -3.19 1.62 -0.10
N ASP A 13 -2.47 0.82 0.71
CA ASP A 13 -2.76 0.76 2.14
C ASP A 13 -2.36 2.07 2.82
N ILE A 14 -3.24 2.60 3.67
CA ILE A 14 -2.84 3.57 4.69
C ILE A 14 -2.38 2.80 5.91
N VAL A 15 -1.10 2.94 6.26
CA VAL A 15 -0.46 2.21 7.36
C VAL A 15 -0.08 3.16 8.49
N ASN A 16 -0.06 2.63 9.71
CA ASN A 16 0.46 3.34 10.86
C ASN A 16 1.95 3.02 11.03
N PHE A 17 2.75 4.03 11.36
CA PHE A 17 4.17 3.88 11.67
C PHE A 17 4.58 4.83 12.80
N MET A 18 5.72 4.56 13.43
CA MET A 18 6.30 5.48 14.41
C MET A 18 7.21 6.50 13.72
N ASN A 19 6.89 7.79 13.82
CA ASN A 19 7.78 8.87 13.46
C ASN A 19 8.40 9.46 14.73
N GLY A 20 9.54 8.91 15.14
CA GLY A 20 10.10 9.14 16.48
C GLY A 20 9.14 8.64 17.55
N SER A 21 8.68 9.53 18.43
CA SER A 21 7.73 9.20 19.51
C SER A 21 6.26 9.39 19.11
N THR A 22 5.97 9.83 17.89
CA THR A 22 4.62 10.20 17.46
C THR A 22 4.10 9.19 16.43
N PRO A 23 2.93 8.57 16.67
CA PRO A 23 2.26 7.77 15.65
C PRO A 23 1.89 8.62 14.44
N ALA A 24 2.22 8.15 13.25
CA ALA A 24 1.91 8.81 11.99
C ALA A 24 1.29 7.81 11.00
N ARG A 25 0.64 8.35 9.96
CA ARG A 25 0.03 7.56 8.89
C ARG A 25 0.79 7.74 7.58
N PHE A 26 0.78 6.70 6.77
CA PHE A 26 1.52 6.66 5.52
C PHE A 26 0.71 5.93 4.44
N LEU A 27 0.52 6.56 3.29
CA LEU A 27 -0.07 5.94 2.11
C LEU A 27 1.02 5.22 1.34
N VAL A 28 0.95 3.89 1.28
CA VAL A 28 1.95 3.05 0.62
C VAL A 28 1.79 3.13 -0.88
N GLU A 29 2.87 3.46 -1.59
CA GLU A 29 2.92 3.39 -3.04
C GLU A 29 3.66 2.14 -3.51
N SER A 30 4.86 1.89 -3.01
CA SER A 30 5.69 0.79 -3.45
C SER A 30 6.72 0.38 -2.39
N PHE A 31 7.43 -0.70 -2.68
CA PHE A 31 8.47 -1.26 -1.80
C PHE A 31 9.75 -1.45 -2.59
N HIS A 32 10.88 -1.16 -1.97
CA HIS A 32 12.20 -1.39 -2.55
C HIS A 32 13.12 -2.06 -1.54
N THR A 33 13.94 -2.97 -2.03
CA THR A 33 14.95 -3.67 -1.25
C THR A 33 16.32 -3.13 -1.63
N MET A 34 17.06 -2.64 -0.65
CA MET A 34 18.44 -2.20 -0.83
C MET A 34 19.40 -3.41 -0.81
N ASP A 35 20.64 -3.21 -1.28
CA ASP A 35 21.67 -4.27 -1.34
C ASP A 35 21.96 -4.92 0.02
N ASN A 36 21.80 -4.16 1.11
CA ASN A 36 21.93 -4.67 2.49
C ASN A 36 20.69 -5.45 2.99
N SER A 37 19.78 -5.84 2.08
CA SER A 37 18.51 -6.50 2.37
C SER A 37 17.51 -5.68 3.19
N ALA A 38 17.79 -4.40 3.47
CA ALA A 38 16.82 -3.53 4.13
C ALA A 38 15.68 -3.21 3.15
N VAL A 39 14.45 -3.42 3.61
CA VAL A 39 13.25 -3.10 2.84
C VAL A 39 12.71 -1.74 3.27
N PHE A 40 12.46 -0.90 2.30
CA PHE A 40 11.87 0.41 2.47
C PHE A 40 10.54 0.49 1.75
N VAL A 41 9.68 1.33 2.30
CA VAL A 41 8.32 1.58 1.85
C VAL A 41 8.30 3.01 1.32
N GLN A 42 8.09 3.15 0.01
CA GLN A 42 7.93 4.44 -0.64
C GLN A 42 6.44 4.81 -0.63
N GLY A 43 6.14 6.08 -0.40
CA GLY A 43 4.77 6.55 -0.28
C GLY A 43 4.67 7.97 0.24
N TYR A 44 3.55 8.32 0.87
CA TYR A 44 3.21 9.70 1.20
C TYR A 44 2.77 9.81 2.66
N ILE A 45 3.17 10.88 3.34
CA ILE A 45 2.70 11.15 4.70
C ILE A 45 1.21 11.51 4.65
N VAL A 46 0.45 10.94 5.59
CA VAL A 46 -0.99 11.17 5.70
C VAL A 46 -1.29 11.90 7.01
N TYR A 47 -2.02 12.99 6.90
CA TYR A 47 -2.48 13.83 7.99
C TYR A 47 -3.99 13.65 8.19
N ILE A 48 -4.40 13.65 9.45
CA ILE A 48 -5.80 13.80 9.82
C ILE A 48 -6.04 15.29 10.01
N LEU A 49 -6.96 15.84 9.22
CA LEU A 49 -7.36 17.24 9.27
C LEU A 49 -8.73 17.36 9.96
N GLU A 50 -9.09 18.60 10.31
CA GLU A 50 -10.44 18.99 10.78
C GLU A 50 -11.09 17.98 11.75
N GLY A 51 -10.42 17.71 12.87
CA GLY A 51 -10.99 16.91 13.95
C GLY A 51 -11.21 15.43 13.64
N GLY A 52 -10.67 14.90 12.53
CA GLY A 52 -10.85 13.49 12.17
C GLY A 52 -11.50 13.25 10.83
N GLN A 53 -12.12 14.28 10.25
CA GLN A 53 -13.08 14.10 9.15
C GLN A 53 -12.43 14.18 7.78
N LEU A 54 -11.38 14.99 7.63
CA LEU A 54 -10.67 15.16 6.37
C LEU A 54 -9.30 14.48 6.42
N ILE A 55 -8.86 13.97 5.28
CA ILE A 55 -7.57 13.29 5.14
C ILE A 55 -6.69 14.10 4.18
N GLY A 56 -5.52 14.49 4.67
CA GLY A 56 -4.50 15.16 3.89
C GLY A 56 -3.42 14.18 3.46
N VAL A 57 -3.07 14.13 2.18
CA VAL A 57 -1.96 13.33 1.66
C VAL A 57 -0.89 14.29 1.15
N GLU A 58 0.29 14.25 1.77
CA GLU A 58 1.43 15.05 1.34
C GLU A 58 1.81 14.70 -0.10
N VAL A 59 2.07 15.72 -0.92
CA VAL A 59 2.37 15.54 -2.35
C VAL A 59 3.77 14.98 -2.57
N GLU A 60 4.69 15.32 -1.69
CA GLU A 60 6.05 14.81 -1.75
C GLU A 60 6.11 13.39 -1.23
N SER A 61 6.63 12.49 -2.06
CA SER A 61 6.84 11.10 -1.67
C SER A 61 8.10 10.96 -0.83
N THR A 62 8.06 10.12 0.19
CA THR A 62 9.21 9.79 1.03
C THR A 62 9.34 8.28 1.22
N SER A 63 10.42 7.87 1.88
CA SER A 63 10.76 6.48 2.17
C SER A 63 10.85 6.28 3.68
N ILE A 64 10.20 5.23 4.19
CA ILE A 64 10.38 4.76 5.56
C ILE A 64 10.81 3.30 5.56
N LYS A 65 11.56 2.87 6.57
CA LYS A 65 11.91 1.46 6.69
C LYS A 65 10.68 0.62 7.02
N LEU A 66 10.58 -0.57 6.43
CA LEU A 66 9.48 -1.50 6.68
C LEU A 66 9.35 -1.87 8.16
N GLU A 67 10.47 -1.95 8.88
CA GLU A 67 10.52 -2.26 10.32
C GLU A 67 9.81 -1.23 11.21
N ASN A 68 9.57 -0.01 10.70
CA ASN A 68 8.87 1.04 11.43
C ASN A 68 7.34 0.93 11.31
N LEU A 69 6.83 0.08 10.41
CA LEU A 69 5.39 -0.12 10.25
C LEU A 69 4.80 -0.90 11.43
N LEU A 70 3.68 -0.40 11.95
CA LEU A 70 2.96 -1.00 13.08
C LEU A 70 1.79 -1.87 12.61
N GLY A 71 1.15 -1.50 11.50
CA GLY A 71 -0.02 -2.20 10.97
C GLY A 71 -0.82 -1.35 10.00
N VAL A 72 -1.80 -1.97 9.34
CA VAL A 72 -2.71 -1.29 8.41
C VAL A 72 -3.76 -0.52 9.22
N GLY A 73 -4.06 0.71 8.80
CA GLY A 73 -5.13 1.53 9.37
C GLY A 73 -6.49 0.85 9.21
N SER A 74 -7.27 0.80 10.29
CA SER A 74 -8.57 0.14 10.31
C SER A 74 -9.73 1.03 9.84
N THR A 75 -9.48 2.33 9.68
CA THR A 75 -10.52 3.31 9.31
C THR A 75 -10.71 3.30 7.79
N PRO A 76 -11.93 3.03 7.29
CA PRO A 76 -12.24 3.19 5.88
C PRO A 76 -11.98 4.63 5.45
N VAL A 77 -11.36 4.79 4.29
CA VAL A 77 -11.02 6.10 3.73
C VAL A 77 -12.08 6.47 2.72
N ASP A 78 -12.80 7.57 2.98
CA ASP A 78 -13.63 8.19 1.95
C ASP A 78 -12.75 9.09 1.09
N VAL A 79 -12.52 8.66 -0.16
CA VAL A 79 -11.68 9.38 -1.13
C VAL A 79 -12.24 10.77 -1.44
N ALA A 80 -13.55 10.97 -1.32
CA ALA A 80 -14.16 12.29 -1.50
C ALA A 80 -13.75 13.30 -0.40
N LEU A 81 -13.29 12.80 0.74
CA LEU A 81 -12.79 13.60 1.88
C LEU A 81 -11.26 13.69 1.91
N CYS A 82 -10.58 13.22 0.86
CA CYS A 82 -9.13 13.24 0.74
C CYS A 82 -8.66 14.45 -0.10
N TYR A 83 -7.58 15.08 0.36
CA TYR A 83 -6.95 16.23 -0.29
C TYR A 83 -5.45 16.04 -0.42
N SER A 84 -4.84 16.72 -1.39
CA SER A 84 -3.39 16.80 -1.53
C SER A 84 -2.87 18.03 -0.78
N ILE A 85 -1.78 17.83 -0.04
CA ILE A 85 -1.13 18.88 0.75
C ILE A 85 0.28 19.12 0.24
N SER A 86 0.63 20.38 0.05
CA SER A 86 2.01 20.85 -0.06
C SER A 86 2.23 21.99 0.95
N PRO A 87 3.47 22.40 1.23
CA PRO A 87 3.73 23.53 2.12
C PRO A 87 2.87 24.76 1.78
N GLY A 88 2.00 25.15 2.71
CA GLY A 88 1.11 26.31 2.57
C GLY A 88 -0.08 26.18 1.61
N LYS A 89 -0.35 25.00 1.03
CA LYS A 89 -1.47 24.80 0.10
C LYS A 89 -2.18 23.47 0.31
N VAL A 90 -3.50 23.52 0.21
CA VAL A 90 -4.38 22.34 0.15
C VAL A 90 -5.16 22.43 -1.15
N PHE A 91 -5.23 21.33 -1.88
CA PHE A 91 -5.95 21.24 -3.15
C PHE A 91 -6.58 19.87 -3.34
N HIS A 92 -7.43 19.75 -4.35
CA HIS A 92 -8.06 18.48 -4.69
C HIS A 92 -7.02 17.38 -4.86
N LEU A 93 -7.39 16.18 -4.42
CA LEU A 93 -6.53 15.00 -4.47
C LEU A 93 -5.98 14.79 -5.89
N ILE A 94 -4.66 14.73 -6.01
CA ILE A 94 -4.02 14.52 -7.31
C ILE A 94 -4.35 13.12 -7.86
N PRO A 95 -4.36 12.94 -9.20
CA PRO A 95 -4.70 11.66 -9.82
C PRO A 95 -3.92 10.47 -9.26
N ARG A 96 -2.62 10.66 -8.97
CA ARG A 96 -1.76 9.61 -8.43
C ARG A 96 -2.22 9.10 -7.06
N HIS A 97 -2.55 10.00 -6.13
CA HIS A 97 -3.07 9.61 -4.81
C HIS A 97 -4.46 9.01 -4.93
N LYS A 98 -5.29 9.56 -5.84
CA LYS A 98 -6.63 9.06 -6.10
C LYS A 98 -6.60 7.60 -6.59
N SER A 99 -5.81 7.29 -7.62
CA SER A 99 -5.64 5.92 -8.10
C SER A 99 -5.12 4.99 -7.01
N LEU A 100 -4.16 5.42 -6.18
CA LEU A 100 -3.66 4.59 -5.07
C LEU A 100 -4.75 4.25 -4.04
N LEU A 101 -5.69 5.15 -3.78
CA LEU A 101 -6.76 4.96 -2.78
C LEU A 101 -7.98 4.23 -3.34
N GLU A 102 -8.34 4.44 -4.61
CA GLU A 102 -9.54 3.88 -5.23
C GLU A 102 -9.30 2.52 -5.88
N GLU A 103 -8.13 2.32 -6.49
CA GLU A 103 -7.85 1.13 -7.28
C GLU A 103 -7.23 0.05 -6.39
N PRO A 104 -7.94 -1.07 -6.14
CA PRO A 104 -7.33 -2.19 -5.45
C PRO A 104 -6.15 -2.70 -6.28
N HIS A 105 -5.02 -2.94 -5.61
CA HIS A 105 -3.85 -3.50 -6.26
C HIS A 105 -4.22 -4.74 -7.08
N PHE A 106 -3.79 -4.87 -8.33
CA PHE A 106 -4.25 -5.92 -9.26
C PHE A 106 -4.10 -7.39 -8.76
N LEU A 107 -3.20 -7.61 -7.80
CA LEU A 107 -3.03 -8.91 -7.11
C LEU A 107 -3.96 -9.12 -5.90
N LYS A 108 -4.54 -8.05 -5.34
CA LYS A 108 -5.64 -8.11 -4.38
C LYS A 108 -6.94 -8.41 -5.14
N ARG A 109 -7.15 -9.68 -5.48
CA ARG A 109 -8.44 -10.13 -6.04
C ARG A 109 -9.39 -10.45 -4.89
N HIS A 110 -10.56 -9.83 -4.90
CA HIS A 110 -11.64 -10.14 -3.97
C HIS A 110 -12.10 -11.59 -4.12
N GLU A 111 -12.49 -12.21 -3.01
CA GLU A 111 -13.24 -13.46 -3.07
C GLU A 111 -14.67 -13.15 -3.58
N LEU A 112 -15.01 -13.75 -4.70
CA LEU A 112 -16.35 -13.72 -5.27
C LEU A 112 -17.05 -15.05 -4.96
N ASP A 113 -18.34 -15.00 -4.64
CA ASP A 113 -19.19 -16.18 -4.52
C ASP A 113 -19.42 -16.83 -5.89
N GLU A 114 -20.09 -17.98 -5.88
CA GLU A 114 -20.43 -18.73 -7.09
C GLU A 114 -21.28 -17.94 -8.10
N THR A 115 -21.89 -16.83 -7.67
CA THR A 115 -22.68 -15.91 -8.50
C THR A 115 -21.89 -14.70 -9.00
N GLY A 116 -20.61 -14.58 -8.62
CA GLY A 116 -19.74 -13.47 -8.97
C GLY A 116 -19.91 -12.24 -8.08
N LYS A 117 -20.59 -12.34 -6.93
CA LYS A 117 -20.72 -11.25 -5.95
C LYS A 117 -19.62 -11.34 -4.89
N LEU A 118 -19.18 -10.20 -4.38
CA LEU A 118 -18.22 -10.15 -3.26
C LEU A 118 -18.74 -10.93 -2.04
N ILE A 119 -17.97 -11.90 -1.56
CA ILE A 119 -18.25 -12.63 -0.31
C ILE A 119 -18.01 -11.70 0.89
N ASP A 120 -16.83 -11.06 0.90
CA ASP A 120 -16.43 -10.05 1.88
C ASP A 120 -15.46 -9.06 1.22
N PRO A 121 -15.71 -7.74 1.26
CA PRO A 121 -14.80 -6.72 0.78
C PRO A 121 -13.39 -6.77 1.39
N LYS A 122 -13.21 -7.41 2.54
CA LYS A 122 -11.95 -7.53 3.27
C LYS A 122 -11.18 -8.81 2.96
N LEU A 123 -11.77 -9.79 2.28
CA LEU A 123 -11.12 -11.06 1.93
C LEU A 123 -10.51 -10.97 0.53
N PHE A 124 -9.22 -11.28 0.45
CA PHE A 124 -8.45 -11.27 -0.79
C PHE A 124 -7.70 -12.58 -0.98
N TYR A 125 -7.66 -13.08 -2.22
CA TYR A 125 -6.78 -14.20 -2.56
C TYR A 125 -5.31 -13.79 -2.47
N LYS A 126 -4.55 -14.50 -1.65
CA LYS A 126 -3.09 -14.39 -1.64
C LYS A 126 -2.51 -15.16 -2.82
N MET A 127 -2.29 -14.47 -3.94
CA MET A 127 -1.61 -15.07 -5.09
C MET A 127 -0.11 -15.24 -4.77
N ARG A 128 0.34 -16.50 -4.61
CA ARG A 128 1.78 -16.81 -4.58
C ARG A 128 2.27 -16.95 -6.02
N ILE A 129 3.14 -16.04 -6.45
CA ILE A 129 3.89 -16.21 -7.70
C ILE A 129 5.07 -17.13 -7.38
N LEU A 130 5.01 -18.37 -7.85
CA LEU A 130 6.16 -19.28 -7.85
C LEU A 130 6.97 -19.00 -9.13
N PRO A 131 8.29 -18.77 -9.05
CA PRO A 131 9.11 -18.70 -10.24
C PRO A 131 9.00 -20.04 -10.97
N ILE A 132 8.53 -20.00 -12.22
CA ILE A 132 8.57 -21.16 -13.10
C ILE A 132 10.04 -21.30 -13.51
N ILE A 133 10.74 -22.26 -12.90
CA ILE A 133 12.04 -22.70 -13.40
C ILE A 133 11.75 -23.44 -14.71
N LEU A 134 11.91 -22.74 -15.83
CA LEU A 134 11.92 -23.36 -17.15
C LEU A 134 13.25 -24.11 -17.28
N PHE A 135 13.23 -25.42 -17.04
CA PHE A 135 14.34 -26.28 -17.44
C PHE A 135 14.37 -26.31 -18.98
N THR A 136 15.31 -25.58 -19.57
CA THR A 136 15.73 -25.88 -20.94
C THR A 136 16.47 -27.21 -20.87
N ASN A 137 15.84 -28.30 -21.31
CA ASN A 137 16.57 -29.51 -21.61
C ASN A 137 17.56 -29.18 -22.72
N ASP A 138 18.84 -29.02 -22.36
CA ASP A 138 19.95 -29.08 -23.29
C ASP A 138 20.07 -30.53 -23.81
N THR A 139 19.15 -30.92 -24.67
CA THR A 139 19.39 -32.03 -25.60
C THR A 139 20.22 -31.50 -26.75
N SER A 140 21.53 -31.30 -26.50
CA SER A 140 22.50 -31.37 -27.59
C SER A 140 22.98 -32.81 -27.68
N ARG A 141 22.26 -33.57 -28.50
CA ARG A 141 22.73 -34.83 -29.05
C ARG A 141 23.66 -34.47 -30.22
N ASN A 142 24.94 -34.81 -30.10
CA ASN A 142 25.76 -35.37 -31.18
C ASN A 142 27.09 -35.88 -30.62
#